data_AF-A0A7S0LHH9-F1
#
_entry.id   AF-A0A7S0LHH9-F1
#
_cell.length_a   1.000
_cell.length_b   1.000
_cell.length_c   1.000
_cell.angle_alpha   90.00
_cell.angle_beta   90.00
_cell.angle_gamma   90.00
#
_symmetry.space_group_name_H-M   'P 1'
#
loop_
_entity.id
_entity.type
_entity.pdbx_description
1 polymer ?
#
loop_
_entity_poly.entity_id
_entity_poly.type
_entity_poly.pdbx_seq_one_letter_code
_entity_poly.pdbx_strand_id
1 'polypeptide(L)'
;VGLTGGIGMGKSTATAWFRRCGFSVHDSDAAVHELYAPGGAAVGAVCDAFPSALSPSGGVDRAALSEAVVAAGREASLKRLESIVHPLVAASRTAFIESRHSAGEWLVVIDVPLLFETFPDEAAMRKEVDVVLLVSAAAEVQRSRVLARPGMSVEKFEA
;
A
#
# COMPACT_ATOMS: atom_id res chain seq x y z
N VAL A 1 -3.93 14.96 1.73
CA VAL A 1 -5.14 14.33 1.13
C VAL A 1 -4.92 12.83 0.98
N GLY A 2 -5.78 12.00 1.55
CA GLY A 2 -5.78 10.54 1.32
C GLY A 2 -6.57 10.19 0.06
N LEU A 3 -5.97 9.42 -0.85
CA LEU A 3 -6.62 8.93 -2.06
C LEU A 3 -6.85 7.43 -1.92
N THR A 4 -8.09 6.99 -2.07
CA THR A 4 -8.48 5.57 -1.98
C THR A 4 -9.44 5.20 -3.10
N GLY A 5 -9.61 3.90 -3.33
CA GLY A 5 -10.46 3.36 -4.38
C GLY A 5 -10.14 1.89 -4.62
N GLY A 6 -11.19 1.06 -4.68
CA GLY A 6 -11.07 -0.38 -4.86
C GLY A 6 -10.50 -0.79 -6.22
N ILE A 7 -10.33 -2.10 -6.41
CA ILE A 7 -9.83 -2.67 -7.66
C ILE A 7 -10.68 -2.21 -8.86
N GLY A 8 -10.04 -1.78 -9.94
CA GLY A 8 -10.73 -1.33 -11.16
C GLY A 8 -11.36 0.06 -11.11
N MET A 9 -11.32 0.76 -9.97
CA MET A 9 -11.94 2.09 -9.85
C MET A 9 -11.17 3.22 -10.55
N GLY A 10 -9.88 3.01 -10.86
CA GLY A 10 -9.06 4.01 -11.55
C GLY A 10 -8.19 4.87 -10.64
N LYS A 11 -7.93 4.43 -9.40
CA LYS A 11 -7.05 5.11 -8.44
C LYS A 11 -5.68 5.46 -9.01
N SER A 12 -5.04 4.54 -9.73
CA SER A 12 -3.74 4.80 -10.38
C SER A 12 -3.82 5.93 -11.42
N THR A 13 -4.94 6.04 -12.15
CA THR A 13 -5.17 7.14 -13.09
C THR A 13 -5.31 8.48 -12.36
N ALA A 14 -6.07 8.52 -11.26
CA ALA A 14 -6.20 9.72 -10.43
C ALA A 14 -4.85 10.13 -9.82
N THR A 15 -4.05 9.16 -9.36
CA THR A 15 -2.71 9.38 -8.83
C THR A 15 -1.78 9.98 -9.89
N ALA A 16 -1.78 9.42 -11.10
CA ALA A 16 -1.00 9.96 -12.22
C ALA A 16 -1.47 11.37 -12.61
N TRP A 17 -2.77 11.65 -12.52
CA TRP A 17 -3.32 12.99 -12.74
C TRP A 17 -2.79 14.00 -11.72
N PHE A 18 -2.78 13.67 -10.42
CA PHE A 18 -2.21 14.56 -9.39
C PHE A 18 -0.73 14.86 -9.65
N ARG A 19 0.07 13.83 -9.98
CA ARG A 19 1.48 14.01 -10.36
C ARG A 19 1.64 14.95 -11.56
N ARG A 20 0.81 14.81 -12.59
CA ARG A 20 0.80 15.69 -13.78
C ARG A 20 0.41 17.13 -13.44
N CYS A 21 -0.42 17.33 -12.43
CA CYS A 21 -0.78 18.65 -11.91
C CYS A 21 0.30 19.27 -11.01
N GLY A 22 1.41 18.57 -10.78
CA GLY A 22 2.54 19.06 -9.98
C GLY A 22 2.45 18.73 -8.49
N PHE A 23 1.49 17.90 -8.06
CA PHE A 23 1.39 17.49 -6.66
C PHE A 23 2.25 16.26 -6.39
N SER A 24 2.96 16.28 -5.27
CA SER A 24 3.67 15.10 -4.80
C SER A 24 2.70 14.05 -4.29
N VAL A 25 2.99 12.80 -4.63
CA VAL A 25 2.19 11.64 -4.21
C VAL A 25 3.07 10.63 -3.48
N HIS A 26 2.74 10.34 -2.23
CA HIS A 26 3.24 9.18 -1.51
C HIS A 26 2.50 7.94 -1.98
N ASP A 27 3.24 6.92 -2.41
CA ASP A 27 2.70 5.67 -2.90
C ASP A 27 3.04 4.56 -1.90
N SER A 28 2.03 4.05 -1.19
CA SER A 28 2.28 3.06 -0.14
C SER A 28 2.87 1.75 -0.68
N ASP A 29 2.52 1.35 -1.90
CA ASP A 29 3.06 0.12 -2.50
C ASP A 29 4.54 0.30 -2.86
N ALA A 30 4.91 1.48 -3.38
CA ALA A 30 6.30 1.85 -3.61
C ALA A 30 7.08 1.96 -2.30
N ALA A 31 6.49 2.53 -1.25
CA ALA A 31 7.11 2.60 0.07
C ALA A 31 7.39 1.20 0.63
N VAL A 32 6.44 0.26 0.54
CA VAL A 32 6.68 -1.15 0.93
C VAL A 32 7.76 -1.79 0.06
N HIS A 33 7.83 -1.44 -1.23
CA HIS A 33 8.90 -1.93 -2.10
C HIS A 33 10.29 -1.47 -1.64
N GLU A 34 10.44 -0.19 -1.31
CA GLU A 34 11.70 0.36 -0.76
C GLU A 34 12.04 -0.24 0.61
N LEU A 35 11.05 -0.42 1.48
CA LEU A 35 11.25 -1.06 2.79
C LEU A 35 11.76 -2.50 2.68
N TYR A 36 11.41 -3.20 1.60
CA TYR A 36 11.78 -4.58 1.32
C TYR A 36 13.05 -4.72 0.46
N ALA A 37 13.53 -3.62 -0.13
CA ALA A 37 14.74 -3.62 -0.94
C ALA A 37 15.98 -3.97 -0.09
N PRO A 38 17.10 -4.41 -0.69
CA PRO A 38 18.33 -4.66 0.06
C PRO A 38 18.74 -3.47 0.94
N GLY A 39 18.94 -3.73 2.23
CA GLY A 39 19.22 -2.70 3.24
C GLY A 39 18.01 -1.88 3.70
N GLY A 40 16.80 -2.21 3.21
CA GLY A 40 15.55 -1.58 3.62
C GLY A 40 15.18 -1.86 5.08
N ALA A 41 14.47 -0.91 5.70
CA ALA A 41 14.21 -0.93 7.13
C ALA A 41 13.35 -2.12 7.61
N ALA A 42 12.59 -2.76 6.72
CA ALA A 42 11.78 -3.92 7.08
C ALA A 42 12.56 -5.24 6.96
N VAL A 43 13.67 -5.29 6.22
CA VAL A 43 14.36 -6.55 5.88
C VAL A 43 14.72 -7.36 7.13
N GLY A 44 15.38 -6.74 8.11
CA GLY A 44 15.82 -7.43 9.33
C GLY A 44 14.64 -8.03 10.10
N ALA A 45 13.67 -7.20 10.48
CA ALA A 45 12.52 -7.64 11.28
C ALA A 45 11.64 -8.66 10.54
N VAL A 46 11.44 -8.49 9.22
CA VAL A 46 10.68 -9.45 8.40
C VAL A 46 11.42 -10.78 8.30
N CYS A 47 12.74 -10.78 8.07
CA CYS A 47 13.51 -12.02 7.95
C CYS A 47 13.74 -12.71 9.30
N ASP A 48 13.77 -11.98 10.41
CA ASP A 48 13.76 -12.58 11.76
C ASP A 48 12.44 -13.33 12.02
N ALA A 49 11.32 -12.81 11.52
CA ALA A 49 10.02 -13.43 11.64
C ALA A 49 9.78 -14.57 10.63
N PHE A 50 10.31 -14.40 9.41
CA PHE A 50 10.16 -15.30 8.26
C PHE A 50 11.52 -15.53 7.59
N PRO A 51 12.38 -16.40 8.13
CA PRO A 51 13.76 -16.56 7.65
C PRO A 51 13.88 -16.97 6.17
N SER A 52 12.91 -17.71 5.65
CA SER A 52 12.87 -18.12 4.24
C SER A 52 12.55 -16.97 3.28
N ALA A 53 12.16 -15.80 3.77
CA ALA A 53 11.85 -14.63 2.95
C ALA A 53 13.10 -13.83 2.52
N LEU A 54 14.29 -14.13 3.05
CA LEU A 54 15.51 -13.42 2.69
C LEU A 54 15.96 -13.81 1.27
N SER A 55 16.00 -12.83 0.38
CA SER A 55 16.52 -12.99 -0.97
C SER A 55 18.06 -13.09 -0.95
N PRO A 56 18.70 -13.81 -1.91
CA PRO A 56 20.16 -13.82 -2.05
C PRO A 56 20.79 -12.42 -2.24
N SER A 57 20.02 -11.44 -2.69
CA SER A 57 20.45 -10.04 -2.83
C SER A 57 20.39 -9.23 -1.52
N GLY A 58 19.90 -9.82 -0.43
CA GLY A 58 19.79 -9.17 0.88
C GLY A 58 18.52 -8.34 1.09
N GLY A 59 17.52 -8.47 0.22
CA GLY A 59 16.17 -7.91 0.40
C GLY A 59 15.13 -8.97 0.77
N VAL A 60 13.86 -8.59 0.84
CA VAL A 60 12.73 -9.51 1.05
C VAL A 60 12.23 -10.05 -0.29
N ASP A 61 12.26 -11.36 -0.48
CA ASP A 61 11.59 -12.05 -1.57
C ASP A 61 10.09 -12.18 -1.25
N ARG A 62 9.25 -11.46 -2.00
CA ARG A 62 7.80 -11.42 -1.78
C ARG A 62 7.11 -12.76 -2.06
N ALA A 63 7.62 -13.56 -3.01
CA ALA A 63 7.05 -14.87 -3.31
C ALA A 63 7.34 -15.83 -2.15
N ALA A 64 8.61 -15.90 -1.72
CA ALA A 64 9.01 -16.72 -0.60
C ALA A 64 8.35 -16.29 0.72
N LEU A 65 8.16 -14.98 0.94
CA LEU A 65 7.41 -14.45 2.08
C LEU A 65 5.94 -14.90 2.03
N SER A 66 5.30 -14.84 0.86
CA SER A 66 3.91 -15.26 0.70
C SER A 66 3.74 -16.75 1.02
N GLU A 67 4.66 -17.59 0.53
CA GLU A 67 4.69 -19.02 0.84
C GLU A 67 4.91 -19.28 2.34
N ALA A 68 5.84 -18.57 2.96
CA ALA A 68 6.11 -18.69 4.40
C ALA A 68 4.90 -18.32 5.26
N VAL A 69 4.21 -17.21 4.91
CA VAL A 69 2.99 -16.76 5.59
C VAL A 69 1.87 -17.79 5.49
N VAL A 70 1.71 -18.43 4.32
CA VAL A 70 0.71 -19.49 4.15
C VAL A 70 1.09 -20.74 4.94
N ALA A 71 2.35 -21.18 4.83
CA ALA A 71 2.84 -22.39 5.49
C ALA A 71 2.77 -22.31 7.03
N ALA A 72 3.01 -21.13 7.61
CA ALA A 72 3.00 -20.89 9.06
C ALA A 72 1.61 -20.56 9.64
N GLY A 73 0.54 -20.67 8.84
CA GLY A 73 -0.81 -20.28 9.25
C GLY A 73 -1.10 -18.83 8.87
N ARG A 74 -1.87 -18.65 7.80
CA ARG A 74 -2.09 -17.38 7.11
C ARG A 74 -2.52 -16.25 8.03
N GLU A 75 -3.56 -16.43 8.84
CA GLU A 75 -4.15 -15.33 9.62
C GLU A 75 -3.19 -14.79 10.68
N ALA A 76 -2.58 -15.65 11.49
CA ALA A 76 -1.64 -15.25 12.53
C ALA A 76 -0.35 -14.66 11.92
N SER A 77 0.11 -15.24 10.81
CA SER A 77 1.30 -14.77 10.11
C SER A 77 1.10 -13.42 9.43
N LEU A 78 -0.08 -13.17 8.82
CA LEU A 78 -0.43 -11.85 8.28
C LEU A 78 -0.45 -10.79 9.37
N LYS A 79 -1.12 -11.05 10.50
CA LYS A 79 -1.13 -10.11 11.65
C LYS A 79 0.28 -9.79 12.15
N ARG A 80 1.17 -10.80 12.20
CA ARG A 80 2.57 -10.62 12.58
C ARG A 80 3.36 -9.81 11.55
N LEU A 81 3.13 -10.05 10.26
CA LEU A 81 3.78 -9.28 9.20
C LEU A 81 3.30 -7.82 9.20
N GLU A 82 1.99 -7.61 9.30
CA GLU A 82 1.36 -6.29 9.36
C GLU A 82 1.88 -5.47 10.55
N SER A 83 2.05 -6.09 11.73
CA SER A 83 2.58 -5.38 12.91
C SER A 83 4.03 -4.91 12.75
N ILE A 84 4.80 -5.53 11.84
CA ILE A 84 6.15 -5.10 11.47
C ILE A 84 6.09 -3.99 10.42
N VAL A 85 5.27 -4.18 9.38
CA VAL A 85 5.28 -3.33 8.17
C VAL A 85 4.50 -2.04 8.38
N HIS A 86 3.34 -2.06 9.04
CA HIS A 86 2.48 -0.88 9.18
C HIS A 86 3.18 0.30 9.88
N PRO A 87 3.92 0.12 10.98
CA PRO A 87 4.66 1.23 11.60
C PRO A 87 5.71 1.84 10.67
N LEU A 88 6.39 1.02 9.85
CA LEU A 88 7.41 1.48 8.92
C LEU A 88 6.80 2.27 7.75
N VAL A 89 5.66 1.82 7.23
CA VAL A 89 4.91 2.56 6.20
C VAL A 89 4.38 3.88 6.76
N ALA A 90 3.90 3.89 8.00
CA ALA A 90 3.47 5.12 8.67
C ALA A 90 4.63 6.11 8.83
N ALA A 91 5.80 5.65 9.28
CA ALA A 91 6.99 6.49 9.39
C ALA A 91 7.45 7.05 8.03
N SER A 92 7.44 6.23 6.96
CA SER A 92 7.72 6.66 5.59
C SER A 92 6.76 7.76 5.14
N ARG A 93 5.46 7.60 5.41
CA ARG A 93 4.44 8.60 5.11
C ARG A 93 4.68 9.91 5.86
N THR A 94 4.93 9.84 7.18
CA THR A 94 5.20 11.03 7.99
C THR A 94 6.42 11.79 7.47
N ALA A 95 7.53 11.09 7.23
CA ALA A 95 8.75 11.70 6.69
C ALA A 95 8.51 12.36 5.32
N PHE A 96 7.71 11.73 4.46
CA PHE A 96 7.31 12.31 3.19
C PHE A 96 6.51 13.60 3.38
N ILE A 97 5.48 13.60 4.24
CA ILE A 97 4.64 14.78 4.50
C ILE A 97 5.52 15.93 5.03
N GLU A 98 6.36 15.67 6.03
CA GLU A 98 7.24 16.67 6.63
C GLU A 98 8.24 17.26 5.62
N SER A 99 8.83 16.40 4.77
CA SER A 99 9.76 16.84 3.72
C SER A 99 9.08 17.76 2.71
N ARG A 100 7.86 17.42 2.28
CA ARG A 100 7.11 18.19 1.28
C ARG A 100 6.57 19.50 1.84
N HIS A 101 6.09 19.46 3.08
CA HIS A 101 5.70 20.65 3.81
C HIS A 101 6.89 21.62 3.97
N SER A 102 8.07 21.11 4.32
CA SER A 102 9.30 21.91 4.42
C SER A 102 9.75 22.49 3.07
N ALA A 103 9.39 21.85 1.96
CA ALA A 103 9.61 22.35 0.61
C ALA A 103 8.57 23.39 0.15
N GLY A 104 7.60 23.75 1.01
CA GLY A 104 6.55 24.72 0.71
C GLY A 104 5.36 24.15 -0.07
N GLU A 105 5.24 22.82 -0.19
CA GLU A 105 4.07 22.21 -0.81
C GLU A 105 2.86 22.30 0.13
N TRP A 106 1.80 22.97 -0.33
CA TRP A 106 0.56 23.16 0.44
C TRP A 106 -0.36 21.93 0.41
N LEU A 107 -0.11 21.00 -0.52
CA LEU A 107 -0.89 19.78 -0.68
C LEU A 107 0.01 18.63 -1.10
N VAL A 108 -0.15 17.51 -0.40
CA VAL A 108 0.35 16.21 -0.82
C VAL A 108 -0.78 15.19 -0.89
N VAL A 109 -0.61 14.21 -1.78
CA VAL A 109 -1.53 13.08 -1.91
C VAL A 109 -0.88 11.85 -1.30
N ILE A 110 -1.62 11.15 -0.46
CA ILE A 110 -1.21 9.88 0.11
C ILE A 110 -2.07 8.81 -0.55
N ASP A 111 -1.47 8.03 -1.44
CA ASP A 111 -2.10 6.84 -2.00
C ASP A 111 -2.01 5.69 -0.98
N VAL A 112 -3.14 5.41 -0.33
CA VAL A 112 -3.27 4.32 0.64
C VAL A 112 -4.19 3.26 0.02
N PRO A 113 -3.66 2.12 -0.45
CA PRO A 113 -4.49 0.96 -0.77
C PRO A 113 -5.29 0.58 0.48
N LEU A 114 -6.61 0.39 0.33
CA LEU A 114 -7.48 -0.04 1.44
C LEU A 114 -7.39 0.90 2.66
N LEU A 115 -7.54 2.20 2.41
CA LEU A 115 -7.50 3.26 3.43
C LEU A 115 -8.37 2.96 4.66
N PHE A 116 -9.58 2.43 4.46
CA PHE A 116 -10.53 2.19 5.56
C PHE A 116 -10.18 0.94 6.37
N GLU A 117 -9.49 -0.01 5.76
CA GLU A 117 -9.00 -1.23 6.39
C GLU A 117 -7.67 -1.00 7.10
N THR A 118 -6.89 0.00 6.64
CA THR A 118 -5.61 0.40 7.22
C THR A 118 -5.79 1.08 8.58
N PHE A 119 -6.89 1.82 8.77
CA PHE A 119 -7.13 2.58 9.99
C PHE A 119 -8.25 1.94 10.83
N PRO A 120 -8.06 1.78 12.15
CA PRO A 120 -9.04 1.11 13.00
C PRO A 120 -10.36 1.88 13.17
N ASP A 121 -10.33 3.20 12.99
CA ASP A 121 -11.49 4.08 13.06
C ASP A 121 -11.25 5.40 12.31
N GLU A 122 -12.31 6.21 12.19
CA GLU A 122 -12.25 7.54 11.55
C GLU A 122 -11.27 8.49 12.26
N ALA A 123 -11.16 8.40 13.59
CA ALA A 123 -10.30 9.29 14.36
C ALA A 123 -8.82 9.02 14.07
N ALA A 124 -8.42 7.75 13.92
CA ALA A 124 -7.09 7.35 13.50
C ALA A 124 -6.80 7.81 12.07
N MET A 125 -7.74 7.65 11.13
CA MET A 125 -7.58 8.11 9.76
C MET A 125 -7.43 9.63 9.67
N ARG A 126 -8.23 10.40 10.42
CA ARG A 126 -8.16 11.87 10.44
C ARG A 126 -6.87 12.43 11.05
N LYS A 127 -6.12 11.64 11.81
CA LYS A 127 -4.77 12.03 12.27
C LYS A 127 -3.72 11.94 11.15
N GLU A 128 -4.02 11.19 10.11
CA GLU A 128 -3.07 10.83 9.05
C GLU A 128 -3.35 11.59 7.75
N VAL A 129 -4.61 11.97 7.52
CA VAL A 129 -5.04 12.74 6.34
C VAL A 129 -6.12 13.77 6.69
N ASP A 130 -6.02 14.97 6.12
CA ASP A 130 -6.99 16.05 6.35
C ASP A 130 -8.32 15.84 5.59
N VAL A 131 -8.22 15.28 4.39
CA VAL A 131 -9.33 15.07 3.46
C VAL A 131 -9.14 13.72 2.77
N VAL A 132 -10.24 12.98 2.60
CA VAL A 132 -10.28 11.72 1.85
C VAL A 132 -10.96 11.92 0.51
N LEU A 133 -10.32 11.45 -0.55
CA LEU A 133 -10.87 11.35 -1.90
C LEU A 133 -11.08 9.87 -2.26
N LEU A 134 -12.35 9.50 -2.49
CA LEU A 134 -12.71 8.17 -2.99
C LEU A 134 -12.83 8.20 -4.51
N VAL A 135 -11.99 7.43 -5.19
CA VAL A 135 -12.10 7.18 -6.62
C VAL A 135 -13.09 6.06 -6.84
N SER A 136 -14.11 6.33 -7.67
CA SER A 136 -15.19 5.39 -7.96
C SER A 136 -15.52 5.36 -9.46
N ALA A 137 -16.12 4.25 -9.90
CA ALA A 137 -16.66 4.05 -11.24
C ALA A 137 -17.98 3.28 -11.14
N ALA A 138 -18.81 3.34 -12.19
CA ALA A 138 -19.99 2.49 -12.29
C ALA A 138 -19.58 1.00 -12.22
N ALA A 139 -20.45 0.17 -11.63
CA ALA A 139 -20.15 -1.24 -11.37
C ALA A 139 -19.81 -2.02 -12.65
N GLU A 140 -20.49 -1.72 -13.76
CA GLU A 140 -20.25 -2.35 -15.05
C GLU A 140 -18.88 -1.98 -15.61
N VAL A 141 -18.46 -0.72 -15.41
CA VAL A 141 -17.14 -0.22 -15.81
C VAL A 141 -16.05 -0.85 -14.96
N GLN A 142 -16.24 -0.94 -13.65
CA GLN A 142 -15.32 -1.63 -12.75
C GLN A 142 -15.16 -3.09 -13.17
N ARG A 143 -16.27 -3.82 -13.32
CA ARG A 143 -16.27 -5.24 -13.73
C ARG A 143 -15.55 -5.45 -15.06
N SER A 144 -15.87 -4.65 -16.08
CA SER A 144 -15.23 -4.72 -17.39
C SER A 144 -13.71 -4.52 -17.28
N ARG A 145 -13.25 -3.52 -16.52
CA ARG A 145 -11.82 -3.24 -16.31
C ARG A 145 -11.10 -4.36 -15.57
N VAL A 146 -11.73 -4.94 -14.56
CA VAL A 146 -11.11 -6.00 -13.74
C VAL A 146 -10.99 -7.29 -14.52
N LEU A 147 -12.04 -7.71 -15.23
CA LEU A 147 -12.04 -8.94 -16.02
C LEU A 147 -11.11 -8.87 -17.25
N ALA A 148 -10.78 -7.69 -17.73
CA ALA A 148 -9.78 -7.51 -18.79
C ALA A 148 -8.32 -7.71 -18.31
N ARG A 149 -8.07 -7.82 -16.99
CA ARG A 149 -6.71 -8.02 -16.46
C ARG A 149 -6.25 -9.48 -16.63
N PRO A 150 -4.98 -9.72 -16.96
CA PRO A 150 -4.44 -11.08 -17.03
C PRO A 150 -4.67 -11.86 -15.73
N GLY A 151 -5.19 -13.08 -15.85
CA GLY A 151 -5.39 -13.98 -14.71
C GLY A 151 -6.63 -13.71 -13.85
N MET A 152 -7.48 -12.73 -14.21
CA MET A 152 -8.78 -12.50 -13.56
C MET A 152 -9.88 -13.35 -14.19
N SER A 153 -10.80 -13.84 -13.36
CA SER A 153 -12.04 -14.52 -13.76
C SER A 153 -13.23 -13.89 -13.02
N VAL A 154 -14.45 -14.25 -13.40
CA VAL A 154 -15.66 -13.77 -12.72
C VAL A 154 -15.64 -14.22 -11.27
N GLU A 155 -15.27 -15.47 -11.03
CA GLU A 155 -15.17 -16.05 -9.69
C GLU A 155 -14.15 -15.32 -8.81
N LYS A 156 -13.00 -14.92 -9.38
CA LYS A 156 -11.99 -14.12 -8.65
C LYS A 156 -12.40 -12.67 -8.41
N PHE A 157 -13.33 -12.15 -9.20
CA PHE A 157 -13.83 -10.78 -9.03
C PHE A 157 -14.96 -10.72 -7.98
N GLU A 158 -15.76 -11.78 -7.90
CA GLU A 158 -16.89 -11.89 -6.97
C GLU A 158 -16.52 -12.47 -5.60
N ALA A 159 -15.33 -13.07 -5.47
CA ALA A 159 -14.74 -13.54 -4.21
C ALA A 159 -14.14 -12.39 -3.38
#